data_AF-A0A250IXD5-F1
#
_entry.id   AF-A0A250IXD5-F1
#
_cell.length_a   1.000
_cell.length_b   1.000
_cell.length_c   1.000
_cell.angle_alpha   90.00
_cell.angle_beta   90.00
_cell.angle_gamma   90.00
#
_symmetry.space_group_name_H-M   'P 1'
#
loop_
_entity.id
_entity.type
_entity.pdbx_description
1 polymer ?
#
loop_
_entity_poly.entity_id
_entity_poly.type
_entity_poly.pdbx_seq_one_letter_code
_entity_poly.pdbx_strand_id
1 'polypeptide(L)' 'MKKTIQAWKDEDFRLSLTEEERAQLPANPAGIVELSDEALDSLLSGGKQVSSCCWESC' A
#
# COMPACT_ATOMS: atom_id res chain seq x y z
N MET A 1 10.24 -4.41 7.60
CA MET A 1 9.19 -3.58 6.95
C MET A 1 9.64 -2.86 5.67
N LYS A 2 10.87 -2.34 5.56
CA LYS A 2 11.32 -1.59 4.34
C LYS A 2 11.23 -2.40 3.03
N LYS A 3 11.63 -3.68 3.04
CA LYS A 3 11.58 -4.56 1.85
C LYS A 3 10.16 -4.83 1.34
N THR A 4 9.18 -4.96 2.24
CA THR A 4 7.78 -5.20 1.86
C THR A 4 7.24 -4.00 1.08
N ILE A 5 7.39 -2.78 1.61
CA ILE A 5 6.92 -1.58 0.89
C ILE A 5 7.64 -1.42 -0.45
N GLN A 6 8.94 -1.71 -0.50
CA GLN A 6 9.70 -1.66 -1.74
C GLN A 6 9.20 -2.66 -2.79
N ALA A 7 8.94 -3.91 -2.40
CA ALA A 7 8.41 -4.95 -3.30
C ALA A 7 6.97 -4.72 -3.78
N TRP A 8 6.25 -3.77 -3.18
CA TRP A 8 4.91 -3.37 -3.62
C TRP A 8 4.89 -2.05 -4.39
N LYS A 9 5.94 -1.24 -4.24
CA LYS A 9 6.11 0.04 -4.94
C LYS A 9 6.90 -0.11 -6.24
N ASP A 10 7.84 -1.04 -6.27
CA ASP A 10 8.78 -1.26 -7.36
C ASP A 10 8.61 -2.68 -7.92
N GLU A 11 8.10 -2.75 -9.14
CA GLU A 11 7.81 -4.02 -9.82
C GLU A 11 9.09 -4.77 -10.18
N ASP A 12 10.14 -4.07 -10.65
CA ASP A 12 11.41 -4.68 -11.03
C ASP A 12 12.08 -5.31 -9.80
N PHE A 13 12.03 -4.62 -8.65
CA PHE A 13 12.51 -5.19 -7.39
C PHE A 13 11.72 -6.43 -7.00
N ARG A 14 10.38 -6.44 -7.16
CA ARG A 14 9.55 -7.61 -6.86
C ARG A 14 9.87 -8.80 -7.76
N LEU A 15 10.13 -8.57 -9.04
CA LEU A 15 10.49 -9.61 -10.02
C LEU A 15 11.91 -10.15 -9.78
N SER A 16 12.79 -9.35 -9.17
CA SER A 16 14.14 -9.77 -8.80
C SER A 16 14.23 -10.72 -7.60
N LEU A 17 13.16 -10.83 -6.80
CA LEU A 17 13.11 -11.68 -5.60
C LEU A 17 12.94 -13.16 -5.96
N THR A 18 13.50 -14.05 -5.12
CA THR A 18 13.31 -15.50 -5.28
C THR A 18 11.87 -15.91 -4.96
N GLU A 19 11.48 -17.13 -5.35
CA GLU A 19 10.14 -17.69 -5.06
C GLU A 19 9.87 -17.71 -3.54
N GLU A 20 10.88 -18.09 -2.74
CA GLU A 20 10.78 -18.15 -1.28
C GLU A 20 10.62 -16.77 -0.66
N GLU A 21 11.36 -15.77 -1.15
CA GLU A 21 11.25 -14.40 -0.68
C GLU A 21 9.91 -13.77 -1.08
N ARG A 22 9.39 -14.09 -2.27
CA ARG A 22 8.07 -13.65 -2.73
C ARG A 22 6.94 -14.30 -1.94
N ALA A 23 7.08 -15.56 -1.56
CA ALA A 23 6.10 -16.27 -0.74
C ALA A 23 5.98 -15.69 0.68
N GLN A 24 7.02 -15.02 1.18
CA GLN A 24 6.98 -14.29 2.46
C GLN A 24 6.26 -12.93 2.38
N LEU A 25 5.94 -12.44 1.17
CA LEU A 25 5.20 -11.18 1.03
C LEU A 25 3.73 -11.38 1.40
N PRO A 26 3.12 -10.46 2.17
CA PRO A 26 1.69 -10.51 2.46
C PRO A 26 0.88 -10.35 1.16
N ALA A 27 -0.33 -10.92 1.11
CA ALA A 27 -1.17 -10.89 -0.09
C ALA A 27 -1.58 -9.49 -0.54
N ASN A 28 -1.75 -8.55 0.40
CA ASN A 28 -2.01 -7.14 0.12
C ASN A 28 -1.52 -6.29 1.31
N PRO A 29 -0.60 -5.32 1.10
CA PRO A 29 -0.03 -4.50 2.16
C PRO A 29 -0.99 -3.42 2.68
N ALA A 30 -2.01 -3.04 1.91
CA ALA A 30 -3.02 -2.04 2.29
C ALA A 30 -4.29 -2.66 2.89
N GLY A 31 -4.43 -3.99 2.82
CA GLY A 31 -5.67 -4.68 3.19
C GLY A 31 -6.81 -4.43 2.19
N ILE A 32 -7.96 -5.06 2.43
CA ILE A 32 -9.19 -4.77 1.67
C ILE A 32 -9.77 -3.48 2.24
N VAL A 33 -9.77 -2.42 1.45
CA VAL A 33 -10.45 -1.17 1.77
C VAL A 33 -11.62 -1.03 0.81
N GLU A 34 -12.84 -1.07 1.35
CA GLU A 34 -14.03 -0.71 0.59
C GLU A 34 -14.15 0.82 0.62
N LEU A 35 -13.90 1.44 -0.53
CA LEU A 35 -14.16 2.87 -0.73
C LEU A 35 -15.56 3.02 -1.30
N SER A 36 -16.42 3.79 -0.64
CA SER A 36 -17.68 4.20 -1.26
C SER A 36 -17.42 5.22 -2.37
N ASP A 37 -18.34 5.32 -3.32
CA ASP A 37 -18.25 6.29 -4.41
C ASP A 37 -18.14 7.74 -3.87
N GLU A 38 -18.78 8.05 -2.74
CA GLU A 38 -18.68 9.37 -2.10
C GLU A 38 -17.27 9.63 -1.52
N ALA A 39 -16.63 8.60 -0.96
CA ALA A 39 -15.25 8.70 -0.48
C ALA A 39 -14.28 8.90 -1.64
N LEU A 40 -14.53 8.28 -2.79
CA LEU A 40 -13.72 8.43 -4.00
C LEU A 40 -13.88 9.82 -4.62
N ASP A 41 -15.11 10.33 -4.69
CA ASP A 41 -15.43 11.68 -5.21
C ASP A 41 -14.81 12.79 -4.35
N SER A 42 -14.78 12.60 -3.02
CA SER A 42 -14.11 13.51 -2.09
C SER A 42 -12.60 13.62 -2.33
N LEU A 43 -11.95 12.53 -2.77
CA LEU A 43 -10.52 12.51 -3.10
C LEU A 43 -10.22 13.24 -4.41
N LEU A 44 -11.10 13.13 -5.42
CA LEU A 44 -10.96 13.81 -6.72
C LEU A 44 -11.05 15.34 -6.60
N SER A 45 -11.75 15.82 -5.57
CA SER A 45 -11.92 17.26 -5.27
C SER A 45 -10.79 17.86 -4.41
N GLY A 46 -9.68 17.15 -4.21
CA GLY A 46 -8.54 17.63 -3.41
C GLY A 46 -8.76 17.53 -1.89
N GLY A 47 -9.69 16.68 -1.44
CA GLY A 47 -9.98 16.42 -0.04
C GLY A 47 -8.81 15.81 0.73
N LYS A 48 -8.01 16.66 1.38
CA LYS A 48 -7.21 16.34 2.56
C LYS A 48 -8.21 15.95 3.69
N GLN A 49 -8.17 14.84 4.42
CA GLN A 49 -7.07 14.00 4.91
C GLN A 49 -7.64 12.59 5.16
N VAL A 50 -7.04 11.53 4.61
CA VAL A 50 -7.10 10.23 5.31
C VAL A 50 -6.01 10.33 6.38
N SER A 51 -6.40 10.55 7.62
CA SER A 51 -5.49 10.42 8.76
C SER A 51 -5.12 8.94 8.91
N SER A 52 -4.18 8.49 8.09
CA SER A 52 -3.46 7.27 8.38
C SER A 52 -2.58 7.57 9.58
N CYS A 53 -2.88 7.00 10.75
CA CYS A 53 -2.02 7.06 11.93
C CYS A 53 -0.65 6.37 11.73
N CYS A 54 -0.21 6.12 10.49
CA CYS A 54 1.04 5.41 10.19
C CYS A 54 2.14 6.29 9.57
N TRP A 55 1.96 7.62 9.45
CA TRP A 55 3.02 8.47 8.84
C TRP A 55 3.62 9.58 9.72
N GLU A 56 3.01 9.96 10.85
CA GLU A 56 3.56 11.01 11.73
C GLU A 56 4.11 10.53 13.09
N SER A 57 4.13 9.23 13.38
CA SER A 57 4.77 8.75 14.62
C SER A 57 5.27 7.32 14.49
N CYS A 58 6.52 7.21 14.01
CA CYS A 58 7.49 6.16 14.30
C CYS A 58 8.85 6.84 14.50
#